data_AF-A0A2V8EAM6-F1
#
_entry.id   AF-A0A2V8EAM6-F1
#
_cell.length_a   1.000
_cell.length_b   1.000
_cell.length_c   1.000
_cell.angle_alpha   90.00
_cell.angle_beta   90.00
_cell.angle_gamma   90.00
#
_symmetry.space_group_name_H-M   'P 1'
#
loop_
_entity.id
_entity.type
_entity.pdbx_description
1 polymer ?
#
loop_
_entity_poly.entity_id
_entity_poly.type
_entity_poly.pdbx_seq_one_letter_code
_entity_poly.pdbx_strand_id
1 'polypeptide(L)'
;MIEVAAHDPQQGVVFYTIDQLADPPIFTRRTTCLSCHVSASTLNVPGILARSNFVGDDGNVMPQMGSYDVDHRTPHPDRWGGWFVTSEDGPAPYTQRAHGGNITFSGRGNTSNQVFVDWMTSAPEAHGYLSGSSDIVGLLVFDHQMHAINLLTRLDWEARIASAGGSAPEAAPAVRSLATELADYLLFTGEAPPSVPLSPLPGFARHLEATTPKDRRGRSFGQLDLVNRLLRYPCSYMIYSDAFDALPAAVRTVVYRRMIDTLSGGGTAHPDYRALTPDARLAILEILRDTKPDFPAR
;
A
#
# COMPACT_ATOMS: atom_id res chain seq x y z
N MET A 1 0.28 23.77 10.56
CA MET A 1 1.23 22.67 10.83
C MET A 1 1.01 21.58 9.80
N ILE A 2 2.08 20.97 9.28
CA ILE A 2 2.05 19.78 8.42
C ILE A 2 2.80 18.68 9.17
N GLU A 3 2.25 17.46 9.17
CA GLU A 3 2.99 16.27 9.60
C GLU A 3 3.66 15.61 8.39
N VAL A 4 4.91 15.18 8.55
CA VAL A 4 5.68 14.47 7.54
C VAL A 4 6.16 13.16 8.13
N ALA A 5 5.80 12.06 7.48
CA ALA A 5 6.32 10.73 7.74
C ALA A 5 7.42 10.41 6.73
N ALA A 6 8.64 10.14 7.23
CA ALA A 6 9.76 9.72 6.41
C ALA A 6 10.13 8.27 6.78
N HIS A 7 10.26 7.39 5.79
CA HIS A 7 10.75 6.04 6.02
C HIS A 7 12.27 6.01 5.94
N ASP A 8 12.91 5.54 7.00
CA ASP A 8 14.33 5.21 7.03
C ASP A 8 14.50 3.69 6.96
N PRO A 9 15.33 3.14 6.04
CA PRO A 9 15.49 1.71 5.87
C PRO A 9 15.95 0.94 7.12
N GLN A 10 16.58 1.60 8.10
CA GLN A 10 17.05 0.98 9.33
C GLN A 10 16.20 1.34 10.55
N GLN A 11 15.60 2.54 10.60
CA GLN A 11 14.83 3.00 11.76
C GLN A 11 13.33 2.80 11.62
N GLY A 12 12.82 2.58 10.41
CA GLY A 12 11.39 2.59 10.13
C GLY A 12 10.85 4.00 9.88
N VAL A 13 9.57 4.22 10.16
CA VAL A 13 8.94 5.53 9.93
C VAL A 13 9.29 6.51 11.06
N VAL A 14 9.79 7.69 10.69
CA VAL A 14 10.11 8.80 11.57
C VAL A 14 9.20 9.98 11.25
N PHE A 15 8.62 10.58 12.30
CA PHE A 15 7.65 11.66 12.19
C PHE A 15 8.25 13.02 12.51
N TYR A 16 7.93 13.98 11.66
CA TYR A 16 8.32 15.37 11.77
C TYR A 16 7.09 16.27 11.65
N THR A 17 7.16 17.44 12.28
CA THR A 17 6.20 18.52 12.06
C THR A 17 6.90 19.71 11.43
N ILE A 18 6.23 20.35 10.47
CA ILE A 18 6.62 21.62 9.88
C ILE A 18 5.57 22.66 10.24
N ASP A 19 6.01 23.80 10.76
CA ASP A 19 5.13 24.98 10.84
C ASP A 19 5.10 25.66 9.47
N GLN A 20 3.90 25.82 8.91
CA GLN A 20 3.70 26.39 7.58
C GLN A 20 3.96 27.90 7.55
N LEU A 21 3.94 28.55 8.71
CA LEU A 21 4.17 29.99 8.84
C LEU A 21 5.62 30.34 9.20
N ALA A 22 6.46 29.35 9.49
CA ALA A 22 7.86 29.58 9.83
C ALA A 22 8.71 29.81 8.57
N ASP A 23 9.63 30.78 8.65
CA ASP A 23 10.60 31.08 7.58
C ASP A 23 12.03 31.14 8.17
N PRO A 24 12.94 30.21 7.81
CA PRO A 24 12.70 29.07 6.92
C PRO A 24 11.82 27.98 7.60
N PRO A 25 11.15 27.11 6.84
CA PRO A 25 10.45 25.96 7.41
C PRO A 25 11.46 25.00 8.06
N ILE A 26 11.16 24.55 9.28
CA ILE A 26 12.03 23.65 10.06
C ILE A 26 11.33 22.32 10.32
N PHE A 27 11.98 21.22 9.96
CA PHE A 27 11.56 19.88 10.35
C PHE A 27 11.85 19.64 11.83
N THR A 28 10.81 19.57 12.64
CA THR A 28 10.93 19.28 14.07
C THR A 28 10.49 17.85 14.34
N ARG A 29 11.39 17.01 14.89
CA ARG A 29 11.02 15.66 15.32
C ARG A 29 10.04 15.74 16.49
N ARG A 30 8.91 15.03 16.40
CA ARG A 30 7.90 14.98 17.46
C ARG A 30 7.53 13.52 17.74
N THR A 31 7.34 13.18 19.01
CA THR A 31 6.87 11.86 19.43
C THR A 31 5.36 11.82 19.67
N THR A 32 4.69 12.96 19.68
CA THR A 32 3.23 13.06 19.86
C THR A 32 2.47 12.31 18.77
N CYS A 33 3.00 12.24 17.56
CA CYS A 33 2.43 11.48 16.43
C CYS A 33 2.36 9.97 16.74
N LEU A 34 3.29 9.45 17.55
CA LEU A 34 3.37 8.03 17.89
C LEU A 34 2.15 7.53 18.70
N SER A 35 1.39 8.43 19.34
CA SER A 35 0.17 8.04 20.07
C SER A 35 -0.88 7.42 19.16
N CYS A 36 -0.89 7.79 17.87
CA CYS A 36 -1.76 7.21 16.85
C CYS A 36 -0.99 6.27 15.91
N HIS A 37 0.26 6.62 15.57
CA HIS A 37 1.05 5.89 14.58
C HIS A 37 1.72 4.61 15.09
N VAL A 38 1.64 4.31 16.39
CA VAL A 38 2.01 3.01 16.95
C VAL A 38 0.75 2.32 17.46
N SER A 39 0.13 1.50 16.61
CA SER A 39 -1.13 0.82 16.92
C SER A 39 -1.19 -0.56 16.26
N ALA A 40 -2.23 -1.34 16.56
CA ALA A 40 -2.46 -2.63 15.90
C ALA A 40 -2.51 -2.50 14.36
N SER A 41 -3.09 -1.40 13.85
CA SER A 41 -3.20 -1.09 12.43
C SER A 41 -1.84 -0.88 11.73
N THR A 42 -0.82 -0.49 12.49
CA THR A 42 0.57 -0.36 12.01
C THR A 42 1.45 -1.49 12.50
N LEU A 43 0.88 -2.64 12.86
CA LEU A 43 1.62 -3.79 13.39
C LEU A 43 2.45 -3.43 14.63
N ASN A 44 1.96 -2.51 15.45
CA ASN A 44 2.60 -1.98 16.65
C ASN A 44 4.00 -1.40 16.41
N VAL A 45 4.26 -0.86 15.22
CA VAL A 45 5.46 -0.06 14.93
C VAL A 45 5.09 1.36 14.54
N PRO A 46 6.00 2.35 14.68
CA PRO A 46 5.83 3.65 14.02
C PRO A 46 5.62 3.40 12.52
N GLY A 47 4.39 3.61 12.06
CA GLY A 47 3.96 3.21 10.72
C GLY A 47 2.93 4.15 10.13
N ILE A 48 2.60 3.95 8.86
CA ILE A 48 1.67 4.81 8.13
C ILE A 48 0.26 4.21 8.21
N LEU A 49 -0.72 5.06 8.49
CA LEU A 49 -2.13 4.69 8.63
C LEU A 49 -2.87 5.00 7.32
N ALA A 50 -3.38 3.97 6.66
CA ALA A 50 -4.38 4.09 5.61
C ALA A 50 -5.70 3.52 6.15
N ARG A 51 -6.69 4.38 6.41
CA ARG A 51 -7.95 3.98 7.06
C ARG A 51 -9.17 4.54 6.33
N SER A 52 -10.17 3.69 6.16
CA SER A 52 -11.50 4.02 5.67
C SER A 52 -12.45 4.17 6.85
N ASN A 53 -13.14 5.31 6.93
CA ASN A 53 -14.05 5.64 8.03
C ASN A 53 -15.47 5.89 7.52
N PHE A 54 -16.47 5.64 8.37
CA PHE A 54 -17.80 6.19 8.14
C PHE A 54 -17.82 7.66 8.58
N VAL A 55 -18.34 8.54 7.73
CA VAL A 55 -18.35 9.99 7.95
C VAL A 55 -19.79 10.51 7.91
N GLY A 56 -20.17 11.32 8.89
CA GLY A 56 -21.49 11.94 8.97
C GLY A 56 -21.67 13.07 7.95
N ASP A 57 -22.90 13.53 7.76
CA ASP A 57 -23.21 14.70 6.91
C ASP A 57 -22.56 16.00 7.43
N ASP A 58 -22.08 16.03 8.68
CA ASP A 58 -21.31 17.12 9.28
C ASP A 58 -19.79 17.03 8.98
N GLY A 59 -19.35 16.01 8.25
CA GLY A 59 -17.95 15.76 7.92
C GLY A 59 -17.16 15.07 9.04
N ASN A 60 -17.77 14.77 10.19
CA ASN A 60 -17.09 14.11 11.29
C ASN A 60 -17.09 12.58 11.11
N VAL A 61 -16.00 11.93 11.51
CA VAL A 61 -15.95 10.46 11.62
C VAL A 61 -17.01 9.99 12.62
N MET A 62 -17.64 8.86 12.33
CA MET A 62 -18.63 8.18 13.18
C MET A 62 -18.04 6.89 13.77
N PRO A 63 -17.31 6.93 14.90
CA PRO A 63 -16.56 5.78 15.41
C PRO A 63 -17.43 4.57 15.74
N GLN A 64 -18.71 4.80 16.11
CA GLN A 64 -19.67 3.75 16.42
C GLN A 64 -20.00 2.83 15.24
N MET A 65 -19.74 3.28 14.00
CA MET A 65 -19.92 2.50 12.78
C MET A 65 -18.68 1.66 12.43
N GLY A 66 -17.57 1.85 13.15
CA GLY A 66 -16.30 1.20 12.88
C GLY A 66 -15.46 1.88 11.80
N SER A 67 -14.40 1.20 11.38
CA SER A 67 -13.46 1.64 10.35
C SER A 67 -12.69 0.44 9.81
N TYR A 68 -12.10 0.58 8.62
CA TYR A 68 -11.27 -0.45 8.00
C TYR A 68 -9.84 0.05 7.82
N ASP A 69 -8.86 -0.77 8.18
CA ASP A 69 -7.48 -0.54 7.75
C ASP A 69 -7.35 -1.01 6.30
N VAL A 70 -6.87 -0.13 5.42
CA VAL A 70 -6.93 -0.31 3.98
C VAL A 70 -5.59 -0.78 3.45
N ASP A 71 -5.60 -1.90 2.73
CA ASP A 71 -4.47 -2.42 1.95
C ASP A 71 -4.99 -3.10 0.67
N HIS A 72 -4.16 -3.81 -0.10
CA HIS A 72 -4.62 -4.48 -1.34
C HIS A 72 -5.66 -5.63 -1.15
N ARG A 73 -5.89 -6.14 0.06
CA ARG A 73 -6.85 -7.20 0.40
C ARG A 73 -8.24 -6.64 0.72
N THR A 74 -8.33 -5.34 1.03
CA THR A 74 -9.60 -4.68 1.36
C THR A 74 -10.53 -4.64 0.15
N PRO A 75 -11.77 -5.17 0.22
CA PRO A 75 -12.74 -5.01 -0.86
C PRO A 75 -13.03 -3.54 -1.15
N HIS A 76 -13.28 -3.19 -2.41
CA HIS A 76 -13.55 -1.79 -2.81
C HIS A 76 -14.61 -1.09 -1.93
N PRO A 77 -15.76 -1.73 -1.56
CA PRO A 77 -16.80 -1.07 -0.75
C PRO A 77 -16.32 -0.54 0.60
N ASP A 78 -15.28 -1.18 1.15
CA ASP A 78 -14.75 -0.89 2.46
C ASP A 78 -13.62 0.16 2.40
N ARG A 79 -13.29 0.69 1.22
CA ARG A 79 -12.16 1.63 1.01
C ARG A 79 -12.56 3.11 1.08
N TRP A 80 -11.62 3.92 1.54
CA TRP A 80 -11.55 5.38 1.39
C TRP A 80 -12.71 6.21 1.93
N GLY A 81 -13.52 5.66 2.85
CA GLY A 81 -14.50 6.44 3.59
C GLY A 81 -13.84 7.62 4.32
N GLY A 82 -14.34 8.83 4.10
CA GLY A 82 -13.75 10.08 4.58
C GLY A 82 -12.59 10.64 3.75
N TRP A 83 -12.30 10.05 2.59
CA TRP A 83 -11.30 10.56 1.66
C TRP A 83 -11.97 11.27 0.49
N PHE A 84 -11.27 12.27 -0.05
CA PHE A 84 -11.57 12.87 -1.35
C PHE A 84 -11.04 11.95 -2.45
N VAL A 85 -11.92 11.41 -3.29
CA VAL A 85 -11.56 10.44 -4.34
C VAL A 85 -12.20 10.86 -5.66
N THR A 86 -11.41 11.16 -6.67
CA THR A 86 -11.93 11.52 -8.00
C THR A 86 -11.97 10.31 -8.91
N SER A 87 -13.03 10.16 -9.71
CA SER A 87 -13.08 9.23 -10.83
C SER A 87 -12.87 9.98 -12.15
N GLU A 88 -12.13 9.39 -13.09
CA GLU A 88 -12.06 9.92 -14.47
C GLU A 88 -13.42 9.87 -15.20
N ASP A 89 -13.52 10.70 -16.24
CA ASP A 89 -14.69 11.04 -17.06
C ASP A 89 -15.63 9.87 -17.41
N GLY A 90 -16.89 10.03 -17.02
CA GLY A 90 -18.05 9.27 -17.48
C GLY A 90 -19.32 9.93 -16.94
N PRO A 91 -20.40 10.08 -17.73
CA PRO A 91 -21.58 10.82 -17.27
C PRO A 91 -22.21 10.14 -16.06
N ALA A 92 -22.41 10.91 -14.99
CA ALA A 92 -23.15 10.48 -13.82
C ALA A 92 -24.63 10.21 -14.19
N PRO A 93 -25.34 9.37 -13.41
CA PRO A 93 -25.84 9.98 -12.19
C PRO A 93 -25.45 9.27 -10.88
N TYR A 94 -25.11 7.98 -10.86
CA TYR A 94 -24.83 7.25 -9.60
C TYR A 94 -23.97 6.00 -9.80
N THR A 95 -22.71 6.15 -10.21
CA THR A 95 -21.74 5.04 -10.10
C THR A 95 -20.53 5.48 -9.29
N GLN A 96 -20.76 5.75 -8.00
CA GLN A 96 -19.68 5.57 -7.02
C GLN A 96 -19.10 4.18 -7.30
N ARG A 97 -17.80 4.09 -7.57
CA ARG A 97 -17.12 2.85 -7.96
C ARG A 97 -17.01 1.93 -6.73
N ALA A 98 -18.18 1.50 -6.22
CA ALA A 98 -18.40 0.70 -5.03
C ALA A 98 -17.34 0.93 -3.94
N HIS A 99 -17.17 2.17 -3.46
CA HIS A 99 -16.22 2.54 -2.39
C HIS A 99 -16.80 3.64 -1.50
N GLY A 100 -16.23 3.87 -0.32
CA GLY A 100 -16.68 4.87 0.66
C GLY A 100 -16.23 6.32 0.40
N GLY A 101 -15.30 6.55 -0.53
CA GLY A 101 -14.86 7.90 -0.91
C GLY A 101 -16.00 8.82 -1.35
N ASN A 102 -15.96 10.08 -0.89
CA ASN A 102 -17.01 11.10 -1.08
C ASN A 102 -18.42 10.70 -0.60
N ILE A 103 -18.56 9.68 0.27
CA ILE A 103 -19.84 9.28 0.85
C ILE A 103 -19.97 9.81 2.28
N THR A 104 -21.11 10.40 2.59
CA THR A 104 -21.53 10.69 3.97
C THR A 104 -22.75 9.87 4.36
N PHE A 105 -22.92 9.66 5.66
CA PHE A 105 -23.94 8.80 6.26
C PHE A 105 -24.82 9.61 7.21
N SER A 106 -26.14 9.37 7.15
CA SER A 106 -27.09 9.87 8.15
C SER A 106 -28.23 8.89 8.39
N GLY A 107 -29.14 9.23 9.30
CA GLY A 107 -30.35 8.43 9.56
C GLY A 107 -31.27 8.25 8.36
N ARG A 108 -30.99 8.94 7.24
CA ARG A 108 -31.71 8.82 5.95
C ARG A 108 -31.01 7.91 4.94
N GLY A 109 -29.81 7.41 5.26
CA GLY A 109 -29.01 6.57 4.37
C GLY A 109 -27.71 7.25 3.93
N ASN A 110 -27.17 6.81 2.80
CA ASN A 110 -25.90 7.27 2.25
C ASN A 110 -26.14 8.43 1.26
N THR A 111 -25.31 9.46 1.33
CA THR A 111 -25.33 10.62 0.43
C THR A 111 -24.04 10.66 -0.38
N SER A 112 -24.17 10.83 -1.70
CA SER A 112 -23.03 11.10 -2.60
C SER A 112 -22.69 12.57 -2.61
N ASN A 113 -21.43 12.92 -2.38
CA ASN A 113 -20.95 14.31 -2.41
C ASN A 113 -20.34 14.71 -3.77
N GLN A 114 -20.80 14.12 -4.88
CA GLN A 114 -20.26 14.42 -6.21
C GLN A 114 -20.36 15.91 -6.57
N VAL A 115 -21.45 16.59 -6.21
CA VAL A 115 -21.62 18.03 -6.44
C VAL A 115 -20.52 18.84 -5.75
N PHE A 116 -20.10 18.43 -4.55
CA PHE A 116 -19.00 19.07 -3.83
C PHE A 116 -17.66 18.80 -4.52
N VAL A 117 -17.45 17.60 -5.06
CA VAL A 117 -16.25 17.26 -5.84
C VAL A 117 -16.15 18.11 -7.10
N ASP A 118 -17.24 18.27 -7.83
CA ASP A 118 -17.29 19.09 -9.05
C ASP A 118 -16.99 20.56 -8.73
N TRP A 119 -17.50 21.06 -7.60
CA TRP A 119 -17.20 22.42 -7.13
C TRP A 119 -15.73 22.59 -6.71
N MET A 120 -15.18 21.67 -5.91
CA MET A 120 -13.77 21.68 -5.47
C MET A 120 -12.77 21.62 -6.62
N THR A 121 -13.15 20.99 -7.73
CA THR A 121 -12.31 20.87 -8.93
C THR A 121 -12.54 22.00 -9.93
N SER A 122 -13.46 22.93 -9.65
CA SER A 122 -13.74 24.11 -10.48
C SER A 122 -12.91 25.33 -10.05
N ALA A 123 -12.78 26.31 -10.94
CA ALA A 123 -12.15 27.59 -10.61
C ALA A 123 -13.19 28.54 -9.96
N PRO A 124 -12.85 29.26 -8.87
CA PRO A 124 -11.52 29.44 -8.30
C PRO A 124 -11.07 28.43 -7.24
N GLU A 125 -11.92 27.50 -6.79
CA GLU A 125 -11.68 26.60 -5.66
C GLU A 125 -10.47 25.67 -5.82
N ALA A 126 -10.15 25.28 -7.06
CA ALA A 126 -8.95 24.51 -7.35
C ALA A 126 -7.64 25.26 -7.06
N HIS A 127 -7.67 26.60 -6.92
CA HIS A 127 -6.47 27.42 -6.66
C HIS A 127 -6.01 27.26 -5.21
N GLY A 128 -5.11 26.32 -4.97
CA GLY A 128 -4.54 26.05 -3.65
C GLY A 128 -4.05 24.62 -3.48
N TYR A 129 -4.47 23.72 -4.36
CA TYR A 129 -4.05 22.33 -4.39
C TYR A 129 -3.06 22.08 -5.52
N LEU A 130 -2.07 21.20 -5.29
CA LEU A 130 -1.10 20.79 -6.32
C LEU A 130 -1.77 20.00 -7.46
N SER A 131 -2.92 19.39 -7.19
CA SER A 131 -3.73 18.63 -8.14
C SER A 131 -5.20 18.67 -7.70
N GLY A 132 -6.12 18.78 -8.66
CA GLY A 132 -7.56 18.60 -8.44
C GLY A 132 -7.98 17.13 -8.44
N SER A 133 -7.06 16.19 -8.64
CA SER A 133 -7.34 14.77 -8.79
C SER A 133 -6.74 13.94 -7.65
N SER A 134 -7.51 12.96 -7.19
CA SER A 134 -7.16 11.93 -6.21
C SER A 134 -7.67 10.59 -6.75
N ASP A 135 -6.91 9.97 -7.65
CA ASP A 135 -7.41 8.85 -8.45
C ASP A 135 -7.33 7.51 -7.72
N ILE A 136 -8.25 6.62 -8.10
CA ILE A 136 -8.40 5.29 -7.52
C ILE A 136 -7.15 4.43 -7.71
N VAL A 137 -6.47 4.51 -8.86
CA VAL A 137 -5.29 3.66 -9.10
C VAL A 137 -4.12 4.12 -8.25
N GLY A 138 -3.90 5.43 -8.16
CA GLY A 138 -2.95 6.04 -7.22
C GLY A 138 -3.21 5.62 -5.77
N LEU A 139 -4.48 5.63 -5.33
CA LEU A 139 -4.85 5.19 -3.98
C LEU A 139 -4.63 3.68 -3.77
N LEU A 140 -4.95 2.82 -4.73
CA LEU A 140 -4.68 1.37 -4.62
C LEU A 140 -3.17 1.09 -4.48
N VAL A 141 -2.34 1.83 -5.24
CA VAL A 141 -0.89 1.74 -5.12
C VAL A 141 -0.43 2.24 -3.75
N PHE A 142 -0.95 3.38 -3.29
CA PHE A 142 -0.65 3.95 -1.98
C PHE A 142 -1.00 2.96 -0.84
N ASP A 143 -2.23 2.43 -0.83
CA ASP A 143 -2.72 1.47 0.16
C ASP A 143 -1.78 0.25 0.28
N HIS A 144 -1.33 -0.28 -0.85
CA HIS A 144 -0.38 -1.39 -0.88
C HIS A 144 0.99 -1.00 -0.29
N GLN A 145 1.52 0.18 -0.66
CA GLN A 145 2.80 0.66 -0.14
C GLN A 145 2.78 0.87 1.37
N MET A 146 1.69 1.44 1.91
CA MET A 146 1.63 1.78 3.34
C MET A 146 1.72 0.51 4.21
N HIS A 147 0.96 -0.53 3.86
CA HIS A 147 1.02 -1.79 4.60
C HIS A 147 2.35 -2.53 4.37
N ALA A 148 2.89 -2.53 3.13
CA ALA A 148 4.20 -3.11 2.85
C ALA A 148 5.31 -2.47 3.72
N ILE A 149 5.32 -1.14 3.84
CA ILE A 149 6.29 -0.40 4.67
C ILE A 149 6.15 -0.78 6.14
N ASN A 150 4.92 -0.93 6.64
CA ASN A 150 4.69 -1.35 8.03
C ASN A 150 5.20 -2.79 8.28
N LEU A 151 4.95 -3.73 7.35
CA LEU A 151 5.46 -5.10 7.43
C LEU A 151 6.99 -5.14 7.42
N LEU A 152 7.63 -4.40 6.51
CA LEU A 152 9.08 -4.29 6.40
C LEU A 152 9.69 -3.75 7.69
N THR A 153 9.12 -2.66 8.21
CA THR A 153 9.57 -2.04 9.46
C THR A 153 9.43 -2.99 10.64
N ARG A 154 8.30 -3.72 10.75
CA ARG A 154 8.09 -4.68 11.83
C ARG A 154 9.05 -5.87 11.72
N LEU A 155 9.25 -6.41 10.52
CA LEU A 155 10.18 -7.52 10.29
C LEU A 155 11.62 -7.15 10.67
N ASP A 156 12.09 -5.98 10.23
CA ASP A 156 13.42 -5.49 10.58
C ASP A 156 13.58 -5.27 12.10
N TRP A 157 12.55 -4.71 12.75
CA TRP A 157 12.58 -4.52 14.20
C TRP A 157 12.67 -5.87 14.95
N GLU A 158 11.83 -6.85 14.62
CA GLU A 158 11.91 -8.17 15.26
C GLU A 158 13.26 -8.86 15.01
N ALA A 159 13.86 -8.67 13.83
CA ALA A 159 15.18 -9.20 13.53
C ALA A 159 16.28 -8.59 14.41
N ARG A 160 16.19 -7.28 14.71
CA ARG A 160 17.09 -6.59 15.64
C ARG A 160 16.88 -7.04 17.08
N ILE A 161 15.64 -7.24 17.51
CA ILE A 161 15.34 -7.78 18.86
C ILE A 161 15.96 -9.17 19.02
N ALA A 162 15.75 -10.07 18.04
CA ALA A 162 16.32 -11.41 18.06
C ALA A 162 17.86 -11.40 18.14
N SER A 163 18.50 -10.57 17.30
CA SER A 163 19.96 -10.36 17.32
C SER A 163 20.45 -9.87 18.68
N ALA A 164 19.81 -8.86 19.25
CA ALA A 164 20.18 -8.28 20.55
C ALA A 164 20.00 -9.28 21.70
N GLY A 165 19.04 -10.20 21.58
CA GLY A 165 18.85 -11.32 22.50
C GLY A 165 19.80 -12.50 22.28
N GLY A 166 20.78 -12.38 21.38
CA GLY A 166 21.76 -13.44 21.08
C GLY A 166 21.23 -14.60 20.22
N SER A 167 20.03 -14.46 19.65
CA SER A 167 19.44 -15.45 18.75
C SER A 167 19.76 -15.13 17.29
N ALA A 168 19.90 -16.17 16.48
CA ALA A 168 19.93 -16.00 15.03
C ALA A 168 18.55 -15.51 14.54
N PRO A 169 18.43 -14.30 13.94
CA PRO A 169 17.14 -13.70 13.61
C PRO A 169 16.24 -14.58 12.75
N GLU A 170 16.81 -15.24 11.73
CA GLU A 170 16.10 -16.15 10.83
C GLU A 170 15.51 -17.39 11.53
N ALA A 171 16.04 -17.74 12.71
CA ALA A 171 15.56 -18.83 13.55
C ALA A 171 14.55 -18.36 14.60
N ALA A 172 14.28 -17.07 14.74
CA ALA A 172 13.26 -16.57 15.66
C ALA A 172 11.84 -16.83 15.10
N PRO A 173 10.90 -17.39 15.89
CA PRO A 173 9.54 -17.66 15.42
C PRO A 173 8.80 -16.41 14.92
N ALA A 174 8.95 -15.28 15.60
CA ALA A 174 8.31 -14.01 15.20
C ALA A 174 8.81 -13.54 13.82
N VAL A 175 10.13 -13.59 13.59
CA VAL A 175 10.75 -13.24 12.31
C VAL A 175 10.28 -14.18 11.19
N ARG A 176 10.21 -15.50 11.43
CA ARG A 176 9.71 -16.44 10.41
C ARG A 176 8.24 -16.18 10.05
N SER A 177 7.41 -15.90 11.05
CA SER A 177 5.99 -15.56 10.83
C SER A 177 5.85 -14.31 9.98
N LEU A 178 6.57 -13.24 10.33
CA LEU A 178 6.55 -11.98 9.59
C LEU A 178 7.18 -12.08 8.20
N ALA A 179 8.24 -12.89 8.05
CA ALA A 179 8.85 -13.14 6.74
C ALA A 179 7.88 -13.90 5.82
N THR A 180 7.05 -14.79 6.39
CA THR A 180 6.00 -15.49 5.65
C THR A 180 4.90 -14.52 5.21
N GLU A 181 4.39 -13.71 6.14
CA GLU A 181 3.40 -12.67 5.85
C GLU A 181 3.90 -11.68 4.79
N LEU A 182 5.14 -11.19 4.92
CA LEU A 182 5.74 -10.28 3.95
C LEU A 182 5.88 -10.93 2.57
N ALA A 183 6.33 -12.19 2.48
CA ALA A 183 6.45 -12.89 1.22
C ALA A 183 5.07 -13.05 0.53
N ASP A 184 4.05 -13.46 1.28
CA ASP A 184 2.70 -13.65 0.75
C ASP A 184 2.08 -12.30 0.33
N TYR A 185 2.30 -11.25 1.12
CA TYR A 185 1.89 -9.87 0.83
C TYR A 185 2.58 -9.31 -0.43
N LEU A 186 3.90 -9.52 -0.57
CA LEU A 186 4.63 -9.11 -1.77
C LEU A 186 4.13 -9.86 -3.01
N LEU A 187 3.60 -11.08 -2.87
CA LEU A 187 3.01 -11.85 -3.98
C LEU A 187 1.52 -11.55 -4.22
N PHE A 188 0.99 -10.45 -3.65
CA PHE A 188 -0.42 -10.06 -3.82
C PHE A 188 -1.42 -11.15 -3.41
N THR A 189 -1.03 -11.99 -2.44
CA THR A 189 -1.89 -13.05 -1.92
C THR A 189 -3.13 -12.43 -1.26
N GLY A 190 -4.31 -12.88 -1.64
CA GLY A 190 -5.57 -12.37 -1.11
C GLY A 190 -6.02 -11.03 -1.70
N GLU A 191 -5.39 -10.53 -2.77
CA GLU A 191 -5.78 -9.29 -3.42
C GLU A 191 -7.29 -9.26 -3.75
N ALA A 192 -7.94 -8.17 -3.35
CA ALA A 192 -9.31 -7.89 -3.72
C ALA A 192 -9.33 -7.34 -5.16
N PRO A 193 -9.98 -8.03 -6.11
CA PRO A 193 -10.01 -7.59 -7.50
C PRO A 193 -10.77 -6.26 -7.62
N PRO A 194 -10.46 -5.43 -8.62
CA PRO A 194 -11.27 -4.27 -8.97
C PRO A 194 -12.73 -4.68 -9.19
N SER A 195 -13.67 -3.87 -8.70
CA SER A 195 -15.11 -4.09 -8.91
C SER A 195 -15.52 -3.82 -10.37
N VAL A 196 -14.74 -2.99 -11.07
CA VAL A 196 -14.86 -2.64 -12.49
C VAL A 196 -13.45 -2.39 -13.06
N PRO A 197 -13.26 -2.47 -14.39
CA PRO A 197 -12.02 -2.03 -15.01
C PRO A 197 -11.69 -0.57 -14.66
N LEU A 198 -10.42 -0.29 -14.37
CA LEU A 198 -9.94 1.02 -13.94
C LEU A 198 -9.01 1.63 -15.00
N SER A 199 -9.00 2.97 -15.03
CA SER A 199 -8.03 3.77 -15.79
C SER A 199 -7.17 4.56 -14.81
N PRO A 200 -5.83 4.56 -14.96
CA PRO A 200 -4.94 5.39 -14.16
C PRO A 200 -4.87 6.80 -14.74
N LEU A 201 -4.54 7.79 -13.91
CA LEU A 201 -4.30 9.15 -14.39
C LEU A 201 -3.26 9.19 -15.53
N PRO A 202 -3.38 10.15 -16.47
CA PRO A 202 -2.42 10.32 -17.55
C PRO A 202 -0.98 10.38 -17.03
N GLY A 203 -0.14 9.49 -17.54
CA GLY A 203 1.27 9.41 -17.17
C GLY A 203 1.60 8.58 -15.93
N PHE A 204 0.63 8.27 -15.06
CA PHE A 204 0.88 7.51 -13.82
C PHE A 204 1.46 6.12 -14.12
N ALA A 205 0.80 5.34 -14.98
CA ALA A 205 1.27 4.01 -15.37
C ALA A 205 2.68 4.04 -15.99
N ARG A 206 2.95 5.06 -16.85
CA ARG A 206 4.26 5.25 -17.48
C ARG A 206 5.34 5.55 -16.45
N HIS A 207 5.02 6.40 -15.46
CA HIS A 207 5.94 6.74 -14.38
C HIS A 207 6.29 5.52 -13.54
N LEU A 208 5.28 4.77 -13.06
CA LEU A 208 5.48 3.57 -12.24
C LEU A 208 6.31 2.50 -12.97
N GLU A 209 6.04 2.28 -14.26
CA GLU A 209 6.80 1.33 -15.07
C GLU A 209 8.23 1.81 -15.35
N ALA A 210 8.46 3.13 -15.46
CA ALA A 210 9.80 3.69 -15.66
C ALA A 210 10.68 3.64 -14.40
N THR A 211 10.07 3.69 -13.21
CA THR A 211 10.77 3.59 -11.92
C THR A 211 10.97 2.17 -11.44
N THR A 212 10.47 1.17 -12.16
CA THR A 212 10.59 -0.25 -11.79
C THR A 212 11.45 -1.01 -12.80
N PRO A 213 12.41 -1.84 -12.37
CA PRO A 213 13.25 -2.63 -13.28
C PRO A 213 12.44 -3.44 -14.29
N LYS A 214 13.01 -3.60 -15.49
CA LYS A 214 12.47 -4.48 -16.55
C LYS A 214 13.40 -5.66 -16.77
N ASP A 215 12.83 -6.83 -16.97
CA ASP A 215 13.59 -8.02 -17.35
C ASP A 215 14.05 -7.94 -18.82
N ARG A 216 14.80 -8.96 -19.29
CA ARG A 216 15.30 -9.01 -20.67
C ARG A 216 14.20 -9.10 -21.74
N ARG A 217 12.95 -9.34 -21.34
CA ARG A 217 11.76 -9.46 -22.19
C ARG A 217 10.87 -8.21 -22.09
N GLY A 218 11.28 -7.18 -21.35
CA GLY A 218 10.53 -5.94 -21.16
C GLY A 218 9.37 -6.05 -20.16
N ARG A 219 9.30 -7.12 -19.36
CA ARG A 219 8.30 -7.31 -18.30
C ARG A 219 8.76 -6.61 -17.03
N SER A 220 7.83 -6.04 -16.27
CA SER A 220 8.14 -5.32 -15.03
C SER A 220 7.03 -5.47 -13.99
N PHE A 221 7.40 -5.44 -12.71
CA PHE A 221 6.44 -5.34 -11.60
C PHE A 221 5.78 -3.96 -11.50
N GLY A 222 6.22 -2.97 -12.28
CA GLY A 222 5.54 -1.67 -12.42
C GLY A 222 4.42 -1.66 -13.48
N GLN A 223 4.20 -2.76 -14.21
CA GLN A 223 3.16 -2.84 -15.24
C GLN A 223 1.79 -3.13 -14.59
N LEU A 224 0.81 -2.28 -14.88
CA LEU A 224 -0.56 -2.38 -14.36
C LEU A 224 -1.46 -3.26 -15.24
N ASP A 225 -2.41 -3.96 -14.64
CA ASP A 225 -3.47 -4.72 -15.35
C ASP A 225 -4.80 -3.96 -15.34
N LEU A 226 -5.25 -3.54 -14.15
CA LEU A 226 -6.42 -2.71 -13.88
C LEU A 226 -7.78 -3.27 -14.33
N VAL A 227 -7.80 -4.47 -14.92
CA VAL A 227 -9.03 -5.17 -15.29
C VAL A 227 -9.39 -6.19 -14.22
N ASN A 228 -8.42 -7.02 -13.82
CA ASN A 228 -8.62 -8.13 -12.88
C ASN A 228 -7.85 -7.95 -11.57
N ARG A 229 -6.82 -7.11 -11.57
CA ARG A 229 -5.89 -6.87 -10.45
C ARG A 229 -5.12 -5.57 -10.64
N LEU A 230 -4.37 -5.15 -9.63
CA LEU A 230 -3.53 -3.95 -9.71
C LEU A 230 -2.35 -4.16 -10.66
N LEU A 231 -1.48 -5.13 -10.36
CA LEU A 231 -0.26 -5.40 -11.13
C LEU A 231 -0.46 -6.54 -12.13
N ARG A 232 0.07 -6.39 -13.35
CA ARG A 232 0.02 -7.44 -14.38
C ARG A 232 0.69 -8.72 -13.94
N TYR A 233 1.84 -8.60 -13.28
CA TYR A 233 2.54 -9.69 -12.62
C TYR A 233 2.35 -9.48 -11.10
N PRO A 234 1.62 -10.36 -10.39
CA PRO A 234 1.28 -10.16 -8.97
C PRO A 234 2.49 -10.42 -8.06
N CYS A 235 3.48 -9.55 -8.18
CA CYS A 235 4.62 -9.43 -7.29
C CYS A 235 4.90 -7.94 -7.14
N SER A 236 4.99 -7.47 -5.91
CA SER A 236 5.16 -6.08 -5.56
C SER A 236 6.53 -5.56 -5.99
N TYR A 237 6.55 -4.39 -6.60
CA TYR A 237 7.79 -3.65 -6.86
C TYR A 237 8.46 -3.16 -5.56
N MET A 238 7.80 -3.22 -4.40
CA MET A 238 8.39 -2.91 -3.10
C MET A 238 9.52 -3.86 -2.71
N ILE A 239 9.66 -5.01 -3.40
CA ILE A 239 10.85 -5.87 -3.30
C ILE A 239 12.15 -5.15 -3.70
N TYR A 240 12.08 -4.07 -4.48
CA TYR A 240 13.22 -3.23 -4.87
C TYR A 240 13.40 -2.00 -3.96
N SER A 241 12.62 -1.88 -2.88
CA SER A 241 12.74 -0.75 -1.98
C SER A 241 14.02 -0.84 -1.14
N ASP A 242 14.58 0.32 -0.79
CA ASP A 242 15.71 0.40 0.15
C ASP A 242 15.39 -0.30 1.48
N ALA A 243 14.13 -0.24 1.92
CA ALA A 243 13.63 -0.92 3.11
C ALA A 243 13.76 -2.45 3.04
N PHE A 244 13.46 -3.05 1.89
CA PHE A 244 13.63 -4.49 1.67
C PHE A 244 15.13 -4.86 1.58
N ASP A 245 15.91 -4.03 0.91
CA ASP A 245 17.34 -4.26 0.71
C ASP A 245 18.16 -4.10 2.00
N ALA A 246 17.69 -3.25 2.92
CA ALA A 246 18.29 -3.04 4.24
C ALA A 246 18.02 -4.18 5.23
N LEU A 247 17.07 -5.10 4.95
CA LEU A 247 16.83 -6.26 5.80
C LEU A 247 18.13 -7.06 6.01
N PRO A 248 18.37 -7.65 7.20
CA PRO A 248 19.49 -8.55 7.41
C PRO A 248 19.47 -9.70 6.38
N ALA A 249 20.62 -10.01 5.78
CA ALA A 249 20.69 -10.96 4.65
C ALA A 249 20.08 -12.35 4.98
N ALA A 250 20.26 -12.83 6.21
CA ALA A 250 19.66 -14.07 6.67
C ALA A 250 18.12 -14.01 6.71
N VAL A 251 17.55 -12.88 7.13
CA VAL A 251 16.10 -12.65 7.15
C VAL A 251 15.54 -12.53 5.74
N ARG A 252 16.21 -11.78 4.86
CA ARG A 252 15.83 -11.67 3.44
C ARG A 252 15.84 -13.03 2.74
N THR A 253 16.79 -13.89 3.08
CA THR A 253 16.83 -15.28 2.59
C THR A 253 15.59 -16.09 2.99
N VAL A 254 15.05 -15.89 4.20
CA VAL A 254 13.80 -16.54 4.62
C VAL A 254 12.61 -16.05 3.80
N VAL A 255 12.52 -14.74 3.55
CA VAL A 255 11.47 -14.16 2.70
C VAL A 255 11.56 -14.74 1.28
N TYR A 256 12.75 -14.72 0.67
CA TYR A 256 12.96 -15.30 -0.66
C TYR A 256 12.63 -16.79 -0.72
N ARG A 257 13.02 -17.57 0.29
CA ARG A 257 12.68 -19.00 0.35
C ARG A 257 11.18 -19.21 0.31
N ARG A 258 10.43 -18.48 1.15
CA ARG A 258 8.96 -18.54 1.14
C ARG A 258 8.39 -18.16 -0.22
N MET A 259 8.86 -17.08 -0.83
CA MET A 259 8.42 -16.67 -2.17
C MET A 259 8.69 -17.77 -3.21
N ILE A 260 9.90 -18.33 -3.23
CA ILE A 260 10.28 -19.42 -4.15
C ILE A 260 9.41 -20.65 -3.94
N ASP A 261 9.15 -21.05 -2.70
CA ASP A 261 8.29 -22.19 -2.37
C ASP A 261 6.88 -21.97 -2.95
N THR A 262 6.28 -20.81 -2.71
CA THR A 262 4.95 -20.44 -3.23
C THR A 262 4.94 -20.42 -4.76
N LEU A 263 5.94 -19.78 -5.38
CA LEU A 263 6.06 -19.68 -6.84
C LEU A 263 6.36 -21.03 -7.51
N SER A 264 6.95 -21.98 -6.80
CA SER A 264 7.27 -23.31 -7.33
C SER A 264 6.11 -24.31 -7.24
N GLY A 265 4.99 -23.96 -6.62
CA GLY A 265 3.88 -24.90 -6.42
C GLY A 265 3.41 -25.08 -4.99
N GLY A 266 4.22 -24.69 -4.01
CA GLY A 266 3.98 -24.97 -2.61
C GLY A 266 2.81 -24.17 -2.04
N GLY A 267 1.84 -24.84 -1.42
CA GLY A 267 0.79 -24.17 -0.65
C GLY A 267 -0.23 -23.35 -1.44
N THR A 268 -0.23 -23.41 -2.78
CA THR A 268 -1.15 -22.62 -3.63
C THR A 268 -2.55 -23.22 -3.79
N ALA A 269 -2.95 -24.14 -2.90
CA ALA A 269 -4.28 -24.73 -2.90
C ALA A 269 -5.33 -23.80 -2.28
N HIS A 270 -4.91 -22.81 -1.49
CA HIS A 270 -5.81 -21.87 -0.84
C HIS A 270 -6.35 -20.82 -1.84
N PRO A 271 -7.64 -20.41 -1.77
CA PRO A 271 -8.25 -19.47 -2.71
C PRO A 271 -7.52 -18.12 -2.86
N ASP A 272 -6.84 -17.67 -1.82
CA ASP A 272 -6.09 -16.40 -1.82
C ASP A 272 -4.93 -16.38 -2.83
N TYR A 273 -4.47 -17.55 -3.28
CA TYR A 273 -3.40 -17.70 -4.27
C TYR A 273 -3.93 -17.77 -5.70
N ARG A 274 -5.24 -17.56 -5.93
CA ARG A 274 -5.86 -17.69 -7.27
C ARG A 274 -5.21 -16.82 -8.36
N ALA A 275 -4.61 -15.69 -7.99
CA ALA A 275 -3.91 -14.81 -8.92
C ALA A 275 -2.58 -15.40 -9.41
N LEU A 276 -2.00 -16.35 -8.65
CA LEU A 276 -0.72 -17.01 -8.93
C LEU A 276 -0.92 -18.27 -9.78
N THR A 277 -1.41 -18.08 -11.00
CA THR A 277 -1.49 -19.14 -12.01
C THR A 277 -0.10 -19.71 -12.35
N PRO A 278 0.01 -20.93 -12.90
CA PRO A 278 1.31 -21.48 -13.31
C PRO A 278 2.15 -20.51 -14.15
N ASP A 279 1.53 -19.84 -15.13
CA ASP A 279 2.21 -18.87 -16.00
C ASP A 279 2.63 -17.61 -15.24
N ALA A 280 1.78 -17.10 -14.34
CA ALA A 280 2.10 -15.95 -13.51
C ALA A 280 3.30 -16.25 -12.60
N ARG A 281 3.34 -17.43 -11.97
CA ARG A 281 4.44 -17.83 -11.10
C ARG A 281 5.76 -17.98 -11.85
N LEU A 282 5.73 -18.60 -13.03
CA LEU A 282 6.90 -18.70 -13.90
C LEU A 282 7.40 -17.31 -14.32
N ALA A 283 6.49 -16.42 -14.73
CA ALA A 283 6.85 -15.07 -15.12
C ALA A 283 7.48 -14.28 -13.95
N ILE A 284 6.94 -14.39 -12.74
CA ILE A 284 7.50 -13.72 -11.55
C ILE A 284 8.91 -14.25 -11.25
N LEU A 285 9.13 -15.57 -11.26
CA LEU A 285 10.46 -16.16 -11.04
C LEU A 285 11.48 -15.69 -12.08
N GLU A 286 11.09 -15.65 -13.36
CA GLU A 286 11.97 -15.16 -14.43
C GLU A 286 12.30 -13.68 -14.28
N ILE A 287 11.32 -12.84 -13.94
CA ILE A 287 11.55 -11.41 -13.70
C ILE A 287 12.51 -11.25 -12.52
N LEU A 288 12.23 -11.83 -11.36
CA LEU A 288 13.08 -11.71 -10.16
C LEU A 288 14.52 -12.12 -10.42
N ARG A 289 14.75 -13.23 -11.13
CA ARG A 289 16.10 -13.71 -11.46
C ARG A 289 16.86 -12.80 -12.43
N ASP A 290 16.14 -12.04 -13.26
CA ASP A 290 16.75 -11.08 -14.18
C ASP A 290 17.00 -9.71 -13.53
N THR A 291 16.12 -9.29 -12.61
CA THR A 291 16.06 -7.90 -12.15
C THR A 291 16.45 -7.68 -10.69
N LYS A 292 16.45 -8.72 -9.85
CA LYS A 292 16.83 -8.63 -8.42
C LYS A 292 18.19 -9.33 -8.19
N PRO A 293 19.31 -8.58 -8.10
CA PRO A 293 20.66 -9.17 -8.14
C PRO A 293 20.98 -10.19 -7.05
N ASP A 294 20.37 -10.06 -5.87
CA ASP A 294 20.56 -10.93 -4.72
C ASP A 294 19.47 -12.01 -4.60
N PHE A 295 18.56 -12.10 -5.57
CA PHE A 295 17.56 -13.16 -5.62
C PHE A 295 18.20 -14.49 -6.05
N PRO A 296 17.85 -15.63 -5.41
CA PRO A 296 18.45 -16.92 -5.74
C PRO A 296 18.28 -17.34 -7.21
N ALA A 297 19.39 -17.71 -7.85
CA ALA A 297 19.41 -18.12 -9.25
C ALA A 297 18.73 -19.49 -9.50
N ARG A 298 18.63 -20.35 -8.47
CA ARG A 298 17.98 -21.67 -8.51
C ARG A 298 17.26 -21.95 -7.22
#